data_AF-A0ABD1CK97-F1
#
_entry.id   AF-A0ABD1CK97-F1
#
_cell.length_a   1.000
_cell.length_b   1.000
_cell.length_c   1.000
_cell.angle_alpha   90.00
_cell.angle_beta   90.00
_cell.angle_gamma   90.00
#
_symmetry.space_group_name_H-M   'P 1'
#
loop_
_entity.id
_entity.type
_entity.pdbx_description
1 polymer ?
#
loop_
_entity_poly.entity_id
_entity_poly.type
_entity_poly.pdbx_seq_one_letter_code
_entity_poly.pdbx_strand_id
1 'polypeptide(L)'
;MRIFIKSFNQNAVIVLTSTVPAKMYIELLILVVTLLVLGVVFLRQKYTYWKRQNVPFIEPKFPYGNFQEANQISTADISSKQYHSMKTSGRFFGMYFFFEPLVMLTDLDLIKTMLVKDFNFFPDRGIYYNEKDDPLSAHMFALEGKK
;
A
#
# COMPACT_ATOMS: atom_id res chain seq x y z
N MET A 1 40.43 -23.77 13.94
CA MET A 1 41.14 -22.64 13.31
C MET A 1 40.22 -21.43 13.21
N ARG A 2 39.85 -20.89 14.38
CA ARG A 2 39.35 -19.51 14.52
C ARG A 2 40.59 -18.60 14.37
N ILE A 3 40.46 -17.42 13.75
CA ILE A 3 41.15 -16.14 14.12
C ILE A 3 41.24 -15.11 12.96
N PHE A 4 41.00 -15.46 11.68
CA PHE A 4 41.26 -14.52 10.56
C PHE A 4 40.11 -13.57 10.14
N ILE A 5 39.13 -13.27 11.01
CA ILE A 5 38.12 -12.21 10.78
C ILE A 5 38.11 -11.23 11.97
N LYS A 6 39.29 -10.74 12.38
CA LYS A 6 39.40 -9.77 13.48
C LYS A 6 40.26 -8.54 13.17
N SER A 7 40.56 -8.29 11.90
CA SER A 7 41.30 -7.10 11.47
C SER A 7 40.63 -6.42 10.28
N PHE A 8 39.33 -6.15 10.40
CA PHE A 8 38.77 -5.04 9.64
C PHE A 8 39.20 -3.77 10.38
N ASN A 9 40.14 -3.06 9.77
CA ASN A 9 40.91 -1.95 10.32
C ASN A 9 40.05 -0.95 11.11
N GLN A 10 40.01 -1.08 12.44
CA GLN A 10 39.35 -0.12 13.33
C GLN A 10 39.92 1.29 13.13
N ASN A 11 41.19 1.42 12.75
CA ASN A 11 41.82 2.70 12.49
C ASN A 11 41.26 3.36 11.22
N ALA A 12 40.86 2.59 10.20
CA ALA A 12 40.20 3.16 9.01
C ALA A 12 38.80 3.71 9.34
N VAL A 13 38.04 3.01 10.18
CA VAL A 13 36.73 3.49 10.65
C VAL A 13 36.90 4.74 11.51
N ILE A 14 37.88 4.77 12.42
CA ILE A 14 38.17 5.92 13.30
C ILE A 14 38.71 7.14 12.51
N VAL A 15 39.51 6.93 11.47
CA VAL A 15 40.01 8.01 10.60
C VAL A 15 38.88 8.59 9.75
N LEU A 16 37.96 7.76 9.26
CA LEU A 16 36.77 8.22 8.56
C LEU A 16 35.80 8.96 9.50
N THR A 17 35.67 8.56 10.77
CA THR A 17 34.80 9.27 11.73
C THR A 17 35.41 10.56 12.29
N SER A 18 36.75 10.67 12.33
CA SER A 18 37.46 11.88 12.82
C SER A 18 37.63 12.97 11.75
N THR A 19 37.55 12.61 10.47
CA THR A 19 37.58 13.56 9.33
C THR A 19 36.22 14.16 9.03
N VAL A 20 35.13 13.47 9.41
CA VAL A 20 33.77 13.96 9.25
C VAL A 20 33.43 14.90 10.42
N PRO A 21 33.11 16.17 10.16
CA PRO A 21 32.79 17.11 11.24
C PRO A 21 31.53 16.64 11.99
N ALA A 22 31.52 16.78 13.33
CA ALA A 22 30.37 16.43 14.18
C ALA A 22 29.03 17.00 13.67
N LYS A 23 29.09 18.15 13.00
CA LYS A 23 27.96 18.81 12.32
C LYS A 23 27.29 17.92 11.26
N MET A 24 28.05 17.13 10.50
CA MET A 24 27.51 16.25 9.44
C MET A 24 26.69 15.09 10.03
N TYR A 25 27.05 14.58 11.20
CA TYR A 25 26.24 13.57 11.91
C TYR A 25 24.91 14.14 12.40
N ILE A 26 24.91 15.39 12.88
CA ILE A 26 23.70 16.09 13.30
C ILE A 26 22.79 16.35 12.09
N GLU A 27 23.35 16.82 10.97
CA GLU A 27 22.60 17.03 9.72
C GLU A 27 21.98 15.73 9.18
N LEU A 28 22.72 14.62 9.22
CA LEU A 28 22.21 13.29 8.86
C LEU A 28 21.07 12.84 9.79
N LEU A 29 21.21 13.05 11.09
CA LEU A 29 20.17 12.75 12.07
C LEU A 29 18.89 13.56 11.80
N ILE A 30 19.03 14.86 11.55
CA ILE A 30 17.90 15.75 11.22
C ILE A 30 17.22 15.28 9.94
N LEU A 31 17.98 14.93 8.90
CA LEU A 31 17.44 14.43 7.65
C LEU A 31 16.63 13.14 7.86
N VAL A 32 17.20 12.18 8.60
CA VAL A 32 16.54 10.89 8.89
C VAL A 32 15.26 11.11 9.69
N VAL A 33 15.31 11.94 10.75
CA VAL A 33 14.11 12.26 11.55
C VAL A 33 13.06 12.97 10.69
N THR A 34 13.46 13.91 9.84
CA THR A 34 12.53 14.62 8.94
C THR A 34 11.85 13.65 7.98
N LEU A 35 12.61 12.75 7.35
CA LEU A 35 12.07 11.73 6.45
C LEU A 35 11.11 10.77 7.18
N LEU A 36 11.44 10.36 8.41
CA LEU A 36 10.56 9.53 9.23
C LEU A 36 9.26 10.24 9.58
N VAL A 37 9.33 11.51 9.99
CA VAL A 37 8.13 12.31 10.30
C VAL A 37 7.26 12.46 9.06
N LEU A 38 7.84 12.83 7.92
CA LEU A 38 7.12 12.93 6.65
C LEU A 38 6.48 11.59 6.25
N GLY A 39 7.21 10.49 6.40
CA GLY A 39 6.70 9.14 6.14
C GLY A 39 5.50 8.80 7.03
N VAL A 40 5.58 9.06 8.34
CA VAL A 40 4.48 8.81 9.28
C VAL A 40 3.27 9.70 8.96
N VAL A 41 3.48 10.97 8.64
CA VAL A 41 2.40 11.90 8.26
C VAL A 41 1.73 11.43 6.97
N PHE A 42 2.51 11.05 5.96
CA PHE A 42 2.00 10.52 4.70
C PHE A 42 1.14 9.26 4.92
N LEU A 43 1.65 8.29 5.70
CA LEU A 43 0.92 7.07 6.04
C LEU A 43 -0.39 7.37 6.78
N ARG A 44 -0.35 8.26 7.77
CA ARG A 44 -1.56 8.70 8.48
C ARG A 44 -2.57 9.34 7.54
N GLN A 45 -2.13 10.19 6.62
CA GLN A 45 -3.01 10.86 5.67
C GLN A 45 -3.70 9.86 4.74
N LYS A 46 -2.98 8.83 4.28
CA LYS A 46 -3.54 7.75 3.46
C LYS A 46 -4.52 6.89 4.24
N TYR A 47 -4.14 6.38 5.41
CA TYR A 47 -4.97 5.47 6.22
C TYR A 47 -6.17 6.12 6.93
N THR A 48 -6.23 7.45 6.95
CA THR A 48 -7.40 8.17 7.49
C THR A 48 -8.43 8.53 6.42
N TYR A 49 -8.25 8.10 5.15
CA TYR A 49 -9.18 8.41 4.07
C TYR A 49 -10.63 8.02 4.40
N TRP A 50 -10.90 6.74 4.67
CA TRP A 50 -12.26 6.28 4.97
C TRP A 50 -12.82 6.87 6.27
N LYS A 51 -11.95 7.10 7.26
CA LYS A 51 -12.31 7.78 8.50
C LYS A 51 -12.83 9.19 8.24
N ARG A 52 -12.17 9.97 7.35
CA ARG A 52 -12.61 11.32 6.98
C ARG A 52 -13.93 11.32 6.21
N GLN A 53 -14.22 10.26 5.45
CA GLN A 53 -15.46 10.10 4.71
C GLN A 53 -16.62 9.55 5.55
N ASN A 54 -16.41 9.28 6.85
CA ASN A 54 -17.38 8.63 7.74
C ASN A 54 -17.92 7.30 7.17
N VAL A 55 -17.09 6.56 6.43
CA VAL A 55 -17.42 5.25 5.86
C VAL A 55 -16.89 4.17 6.80
N PRO A 56 -17.67 3.13 7.15
CA PRO A 56 -17.17 1.98 7.90
C PRO A 56 -15.99 1.35 7.16
N PHE A 57 -14.89 1.04 7.85
CA PHE A 57 -13.70 0.49 7.21
C PHE A 57 -12.96 -0.48 8.12
N ILE A 58 -12.14 -1.35 7.53
CA ILE A 58 -11.24 -2.24 8.27
C ILE A 58 -9.94 -1.49 8.53
N GLU A 59 -9.52 -1.41 9.80
CA GLU A 59 -8.31 -0.69 10.18
C GLU A 59 -7.07 -1.29 9.47
N PRO A 60 -6.33 -0.50 8.67
CA PRO A 60 -5.20 -0.99 7.90
C PRO A 60 -3.96 -1.17 8.77
N LYS A 61 -3.11 -2.12 8.39
CA LYS A 61 -1.81 -2.38 9.02
C LYS A 61 -0.68 -2.17 8.01
N PHE A 62 0.32 -1.38 8.40
CA PHE A 62 1.51 -1.15 7.58
C PHE A 62 2.35 -2.44 7.46
N PRO A 63 2.94 -2.76 6.28
CA PRO A 63 2.86 -2.04 5.01
C PRO A 63 1.73 -2.51 4.07
N TYR A 64 1.10 -3.66 4.35
CA TYR A 64 0.21 -4.35 3.40
C TYR A 64 -1.26 -3.89 3.43
N GLY A 65 -1.61 -2.90 4.24
CA GLY A 65 -2.99 -2.47 4.44
C GLY A 65 -3.80 -3.56 5.12
N ASN A 66 -4.89 -4.00 4.50
CA ASN A 66 -5.73 -5.07 5.02
C ASN A 66 -5.38 -6.48 4.48
N PHE A 67 -4.35 -6.60 3.63
CA PHE A 67 -3.97 -7.85 2.95
C PHE A 67 -2.67 -8.47 3.48
N GLN A 68 -2.39 -8.30 4.76
CA GLN A 68 -1.18 -8.83 5.41
C GLN A 68 -1.00 -10.36 5.28
N GLU A 69 -2.10 -11.11 5.14
CA GLU A 69 -2.11 -12.57 5.03
C GLU A 69 -1.92 -13.06 3.58
N ALA A 70 -1.65 -12.16 2.62
CA ALA A 70 -1.60 -12.50 1.19
C ALA A 70 -0.47 -13.48 0.81
N ASN A 71 0.56 -13.63 1.67
CA ASN A 71 1.61 -14.64 1.50
C ASN A 71 1.24 -16.01 2.11
N GLN A 72 0.15 -16.09 2.87
CA GLN A 72 -0.27 -17.28 3.60
C GLN A 72 -1.54 -17.90 3.01
N ILE A 73 -2.47 -17.06 2.56
CA ILE A 73 -3.77 -17.46 1.98
C ILE A 73 -4.05 -16.62 0.74
N SER A 74 -4.97 -17.10 -0.10
CA SER A 74 -5.37 -16.38 -1.31
C SER A 74 -5.98 -15.02 -0.98
N THR A 75 -5.74 -14.03 -1.84
CA THR A 75 -6.41 -12.72 -1.76
C THR A 75 -7.94 -12.84 -1.81
N ALA A 76 -8.46 -13.89 -2.46
CA ALA A 76 -9.89 -14.21 -2.46
C ALA A 76 -10.38 -14.63 -1.06
N ASP A 77 -9.61 -15.46 -0.35
CA ASP A 77 -9.96 -15.92 1.00
C ASP A 77 -9.92 -14.76 2.01
N ILE A 78 -8.93 -13.87 1.90
CA ILE A 78 -8.85 -12.64 2.68
C ILE A 78 -10.08 -11.78 2.44
N SER A 79 -10.44 -11.56 1.17
CA SER A 79 -11.60 -10.76 0.79
C SER A 79 -12.90 -11.36 1.30
N SER A 80 -13.05 -12.69 1.25
CA SER A 80 -14.20 -13.40 1.81
C SER A 80 -14.30 -13.24 3.33
N LYS A 81 -13.18 -13.41 4.06
CA LYS A 81 -13.10 -13.19 5.50
C LYS A 81 -13.50 -11.76 5.89
N GLN A 82 -13.02 -10.76 5.14
CA GLN A 82 -13.35 -9.35 5.33
C GLN A 82 -14.82 -9.04 5.02
N TYR A 83 -15.34 -9.60 3.92
CA TYR A 83 -16.76 -9.49 3.58
C TYR A 83 -17.63 -10.02 4.71
N HIS A 84 -17.35 -11.23 5.21
CA HIS A 84 -18.14 -11.83 6.27
C HIS A 84 -18.08 -11.09 7.60
N SER A 85 -16.96 -10.44 7.93
CA SER A 85 -16.83 -9.64 9.15
C SER A 85 -17.55 -8.29 9.06
N MET A 86 -17.70 -7.72 7.86
CA MET A 86 -18.23 -6.37 7.64
C MET A 86 -19.57 -6.32 6.90
N LYS A 87 -20.16 -7.46 6.52
CA LYS A 87 -21.42 -7.52 5.75
C LYS A 87 -22.60 -6.78 6.42
N THR A 88 -22.59 -6.65 7.75
CA THR A 88 -23.63 -5.97 8.52
C THR A 88 -23.35 -4.48 8.76
N SER A 89 -22.17 -4.00 8.37
CA SER A 89 -21.71 -2.63 8.67
C SER A 89 -22.32 -1.57 7.76
N GLY A 90 -23.02 -1.97 6.69
CA GLY A 90 -23.65 -1.05 5.74
C GLY A 90 -23.76 -1.66 4.34
N ARG A 91 -24.03 -0.81 3.34
CA ARG A 91 -24.15 -1.18 1.92
C ARG A 91 -22.80 -1.35 1.21
N PHE A 92 -21.75 -0.79 1.82
CA PHE A 92 -20.35 -0.92 1.42
C PHE A 92 -19.45 -0.60 2.62
N PHE A 93 -18.18 -1.00 2.54
CA PHE A 93 -17.17 -0.63 3.51
C PHE A 93 -15.82 -0.39 2.83
N GLY A 94 -14.99 0.41 3.49
CA GLY A 94 -13.65 0.73 3.04
C GLY A 94 -12.61 -0.30 3.49
N MET A 95 -11.61 -0.51 2.66
CA MET A 95 -10.41 -1.27 2.95
C MET A 95 -9.22 -0.60 2.26
N TYR A 96 -8.04 -1.16 2.42
CA TYR A 96 -6.79 -0.65 1.89
C TYR A 96 -5.96 -1.79 1.33
N PHE A 97 -5.51 -1.62 0.09
CA PHE A 97 -4.48 -2.46 -0.51
C PHE A 97 -3.18 -1.65 -0.54
N PHE A 98 -2.21 -2.06 0.29
CA PHE A 98 -1.07 -1.21 0.64
C PHE A 98 -1.56 0.17 1.11
N PHE A 99 -1.29 1.24 0.35
CA PHE A 99 -1.66 2.61 0.66
C PHE A 99 -2.91 3.09 -0.08
N GLU A 100 -3.44 2.29 -1.00
CA GLU A 100 -4.57 2.67 -1.84
C GLU A 100 -5.90 2.32 -1.15
N PRO A 101 -6.81 3.30 -1.00
CA PRO A 101 -8.15 3.03 -0.48
C PRO A 101 -8.97 2.24 -1.51
N LEU A 102 -9.53 1.13 -1.08
CA LEU A 102 -10.45 0.28 -1.84
C LEU A 102 -11.82 0.25 -1.18
N VAL A 103 -12.85 0.03 -1.98
CA VAL A 103 -14.22 -0.12 -1.50
C VAL A 103 -14.72 -1.53 -1.80
N MET A 104 -15.31 -2.18 -0.80
CA MET A 104 -16.02 -3.44 -0.97
C MET A 104 -17.52 -3.21 -0.84
N LEU A 105 -18.26 -3.59 -1.88
CA LEU A 105 -19.71 -3.49 -1.92
C LEU A 105 -20.34 -4.74 -1.28
N THR A 106 -21.33 -4.54 -0.43
CA THR A 106 -22.06 -5.62 0.26
C THR A 106 -23.52 -5.72 -0.17
N ASP A 107 -24.06 -4.64 -0.75
CA ASP A 107 -25.44 -4.54 -1.22
C ASP A 107 -25.57 -4.93 -2.70
N LEU A 108 -26.44 -5.91 -2.99
CA LEU A 108 -26.63 -6.44 -4.34
C LEU A 108 -27.25 -5.41 -5.30
N ASP A 109 -28.13 -4.54 -4.82
CA ASP A 109 -28.75 -3.51 -5.65
C ASP A 109 -27.76 -2.41 -6.01
N LEU A 110 -26.85 -2.09 -5.09
CA LEU A 110 -25.73 -1.17 -5.35
C LEU A 110 -24.76 -1.76 -6.37
N ILE A 111 -24.39 -3.04 -6.22
CA ILE A 111 -23.55 -3.76 -7.19
C ILE A 111 -24.19 -3.76 -8.57
N LYS A 112 -25.48 -4.12 -8.68
CA LYS A 112 -26.22 -4.09 -9.95
C LYS A 112 -26.26 -2.69 -10.55
N THR A 113 -26.44 -1.66 -9.72
CA THR A 113 -26.47 -0.28 -10.20
C THR A 113 -25.12 0.11 -10.80
N MET A 114 -24.01 -0.13 -10.09
CA MET A 114 -22.66 0.18 -10.58
C MET A 114 -22.27 -0.63 -11.82
N LEU A 115 -22.56 -1.94 -11.84
CA LEU A 115 -22.13 -2.82 -12.93
C LEU A 115 -23.03 -2.79 -14.17
N VAL A 116 -24.30 -2.35 -14.05
CA VAL A 116 -25.27 -2.38 -15.15
C VAL A 116 -25.74 -0.98 -15.54
N LYS A 117 -26.27 -0.21 -14.59
CA LYS A 117 -26.86 1.11 -14.89
C LYS A 117 -25.78 2.16 -15.15
N ASP A 118 -24.78 2.17 -14.28
CA ASP A 118 -23.73 3.19 -14.24
C ASP A 118 -22.40 2.68 -14.81
N PHE A 119 -22.43 1.62 -15.62
CA PHE A 119 -21.24 1.01 -16.21
C PHE A 119 -20.34 2.02 -16.94
N ASN A 120 -20.94 3.04 -17.57
CA ASN A 120 -20.21 4.09 -18.27
C ASN A 120 -19.29 4.94 -17.35
N PHE A 121 -19.57 4.98 -16.04
CA PHE A 121 -18.73 5.69 -15.06
C PHE A 121 -17.64 4.80 -14.46
N PHE A 122 -17.75 3.48 -14.63
CA PHE A 122 -16.79 2.49 -14.13
C PHE A 122 -16.27 1.59 -15.27
N PRO A 123 -15.70 2.15 -16.35
CA PRO A 123 -15.14 1.35 -17.43
C PRO A 123 -13.88 0.59 -16.99
N ASP A 124 -13.17 1.13 -16.00
CA ASP A 124 -11.88 0.63 -15.54
C ASP A 124 -12.07 -0.62 -14.68
N ARG A 125 -11.29 -1.64 -14.99
CA ARG A 125 -11.36 -2.95 -14.32
C ARG A 125 -10.28 -3.12 -13.25
N GLY A 126 -9.44 -2.10 -13.06
CA GLY A 126 -8.36 -2.11 -12.08
C GLY A 126 -7.21 -3.07 -12.40
N ILE A 127 -7.10 -3.53 -13.65
CA ILE A 127 -6.01 -4.39 -14.13
C ILE A 127 -4.98 -3.49 -14.81
N TYR A 128 -3.78 -3.44 -14.25
CA TYR A 128 -2.67 -2.72 -14.88
C TYR A 128 -2.35 -3.33 -16.25
N TYR A 129 -2.21 -2.48 -17.27
CA TYR A 129 -1.70 -2.85 -18.58
C TYR A 129 -0.74 -1.78 -19.11
N ASN A 130 0.24 -2.21 -19.91
CA ASN A 130 1.19 -1.33 -20.57
C ASN A 130 1.39 -1.78 -22.02
N GLU A 131 0.66 -1.15 -22.95
CA GLU A 131 0.76 -1.44 -24.40
C GLU A 131 2.17 -1.24 -24.98
N LYS A 132 2.99 -0.36 -24.40
CA LYS A 132 4.28 0.04 -24.96
C LYS A 132 5.39 -0.94 -24.59
N ASP A 133 5.49 -1.29 -23.32
CA ASP A 133 6.57 -2.13 -22.80
C ASP A 133 6.14 -3.59 -22.57
N ASP A 134 4.84 -3.87 -22.43
CA ASP A 134 4.27 -5.22 -22.30
C ASP A 134 2.97 -5.38 -23.12
N PRO A 135 3.06 -5.56 -24.44
CA PRO A 135 1.89 -5.65 -25.32
C PRO A 135 0.92 -6.80 -24.95
N LEU A 136 1.38 -7.83 -24.24
CA LEU A 136 0.55 -8.96 -23.81
C LEU A 136 -0.35 -8.60 -22.61
N SER A 137 0.08 -7.62 -21.80
CA SER A 137 -0.76 -7.08 -20.72
C SER A 137 -2.01 -6.35 -21.27
N ALA A 138 -1.95 -5.81 -22.48
CA ALA A 138 -3.03 -5.08 -23.14
C ALA A 138 -4.06 -5.96 -23.87
N HIS A 139 -4.46 -7.06 -23.24
CA HIS A 139 -5.50 -7.95 -23.78
C HIS A 139 -6.91 -7.38 -23.53
N MET A 140 -7.91 -7.85 -24.27
CA MET A 140 -9.29 -7.32 -24.25
C MET A 140 -9.94 -7.24 -22.85
N PHE A 141 -9.48 -8.03 -21.87
CA PHE A 141 -9.99 -8.00 -20.51
C PHE A 141 -9.32 -6.93 -19.61
N ALA A 142 -8.15 -6.42 -20.02
CA ALA A 142 -7.39 -5.40 -19.31
C ALA A 142 -7.49 -4.01 -19.96
N LEU A 143 -7.86 -3.93 -21.25
CA LEU A 143 -8.10 -2.65 -21.93
C LEU A 143 -9.26 -1.89 -21.27
N GLU A 144 -9.01 -0.61 -20.98
CA GLU A 144 -10.00 0.32 -20.43
C GLU A 144 -10.84 0.97 -21.56
N GLY A 145 -11.89 1.71 -21.18
CA GLY A 145 -12.82 2.36 -22.11
C GLY A 145 -12.15 3.36 -23.09
N LYS A 146 -12.94 3.92 -24.02
CA LYS A 146 -12.42 4.71 -25.18
C LYS A 146 -11.32 5.72 -24.81
N LYS A 147 -10.21 5.65 -25.55
CA LYS A 147 -9.20 6.71 -25.69
C LYS A 147 -9.83 8.03 -26.16
#